data_AF-A0AAD6T106-F1
#
_entry.id   AF-A0AAD6T106-F1
#
_cell.length_a   1.000
_cell.length_b   1.000
_cell.length_c   1.000
_cell.angle_alpha   90.00
_cell.angle_beta   90.00
_cell.angle_gamma   90.00
#
_symmetry.space_group_name_H-M   'P 1'
#
loop_
_entity.id
_entity.type
_entity.pdbx_description
1 polymer ?
#
loop_
_entity_poly.entity_id
_entity_poly.type
_entity_poly.pdbx_seq_one_letter_code
_entity_poly.pdbx_strand_id
1 'polypeptide(L)'
;VSEASAAVSGGFAHRNDPIGSDSYPHEYFVESSEHIELFCSGSSFLEYPILPGGVAYSGGSPGSDRVVFTTSGTYCAVVTHTGAATEDGFTSCEGD
;
A
#
# COMPACT_ATOMS: atom_id res chain seq x y z
N VAL A 1 -1.34 -13.74 11.40
CA VAL A 1 -1.34 -13.02 10.11
C VAL A 1 -0.59 -11.72 10.33
N SER A 2 0.33 -11.34 9.44
CA SER A 2 1.02 -10.04 9.53
C SER A 2 0.10 -8.93 9.01
N GLU A 3 0.32 -7.70 9.44
CA GLU A 3 -0.50 -6.53 9.04
C GLU A 3 -0.48 -6.32 7.51
N ALA A 4 0.69 -6.44 6.90
CA ALA A 4 0.84 -6.41 5.44
C ALA A 4 0.01 -7.50 4.75
N SER A 5 -0.01 -8.74 5.26
CA SER A 5 -0.82 -9.82 4.68
C SER A 5 -2.33 -9.55 4.74
N ALA A 6 -2.80 -8.93 5.84
CA ALA A 6 -4.19 -8.52 5.99
C ALA A 6 -4.55 -7.39 5.02
N ALA A 7 -3.65 -6.41 4.87
CA ALA A 7 -3.83 -5.29 3.94
C ALA A 7 -3.85 -5.76 2.47
N VAL A 8 -2.95 -6.65 2.05
CA VAL A 8 -2.97 -7.22 0.68
C VAL A 8 -4.28 -7.95 0.43
N SER A 9 -4.75 -8.76 1.37
CA SER A 9 -6.01 -9.47 1.22
C SER A 9 -7.21 -8.51 1.13
N GLY A 10 -7.22 -7.44 1.93
CA GLY A 10 -8.27 -6.42 1.90
C GLY A 10 -8.27 -5.61 0.61
N GLY A 11 -7.10 -5.12 0.20
CA GLY A 11 -6.92 -4.40 -1.06
C GLY A 11 -7.34 -5.26 -2.24
N PHE A 12 -6.87 -6.51 -2.32
CA PHE A 12 -7.26 -7.40 -3.41
C PHE A 12 -8.78 -7.67 -3.46
N ALA A 13 -9.45 -7.74 -2.31
CA ALA A 13 -10.91 -7.90 -2.26
C ALA A 13 -11.66 -6.67 -2.79
N HIS A 14 -11.14 -5.46 -2.56
CA HIS A 14 -11.73 -4.19 -2.97
C HIS A 14 -11.22 -3.64 -4.31
N ARG A 15 -10.35 -4.36 -5.03
CA ARG A 15 -9.73 -3.87 -6.29
C ARG A 15 -10.71 -3.44 -7.39
N ASN A 16 -11.94 -3.96 -7.37
CA ASN A 16 -12.99 -3.62 -8.34
C ASN A 16 -14.11 -2.76 -7.72
N ASP A 17 -14.07 -2.54 -6.41
CA ASP A 17 -15.05 -1.75 -5.65
C ASP A 17 -14.30 -1.01 -4.52
N PRO A 18 -13.57 0.06 -4.87
CA PRO A 18 -12.70 0.76 -3.93
C PRO A 18 -13.50 1.53 -2.87
N ILE A 19 -12.91 1.68 -1.68
CA ILE A 19 -13.58 2.20 -0.48
C ILE A 19 -12.85 3.42 0.13
N GLY A 20 -13.61 4.22 0.88
CA GLY A 20 -13.12 5.44 1.53
C GLY A 20 -13.09 6.64 0.60
N SER A 21 -12.75 7.81 1.14
CA SER A 21 -12.68 9.08 0.38
C SER A 21 -11.71 9.02 -0.78
N ASP A 22 -10.57 8.34 -0.59
CA ASP A 22 -9.48 8.27 -1.55
C ASP A 22 -9.55 7.03 -2.45
N SER A 23 -10.65 6.27 -2.38
CA SER A 23 -10.94 5.12 -3.25
C SER A 23 -9.86 4.04 -3.20
N TYR A 24 -9.59 3.48 -2.01
CA TYR A 24 -8.61 2.42 -1.82
C TYR A 24 -9.17 1.02 -2.14
N PRO A 25 -8.39 0.12 -2.78
CA PRO A 25 -7.06 0.37 -3.30
C PRO A 25 -7.10 1.24 -4.56
N HIS A 26 -6.02 1.98 -4.78
CA HIS A 26 -5.79 2.74 -6.00
C HIS A 26 -4.38 2.47 -6.55
N GLU A 27 -4.10 2.95 -7.75
CA GLU A 27 -2.86 2.68 -8.46
C GLU A 27 -1.66 3.30 -7.73
N TYR A 28 -0.60 2.49 -7.55
CA TYR A 28 0.69 2.95 -7.03
C TYR A 28 1.65 3.16 -8.20
N PHE A 29 2.23 4.36 -8.27
CA PHE A 29 3.24 4.71 -9.27
C PHE A 29 4.62 4.70 -8.64
N VAL A 30 5.56 4.05 -9.30
CA VAL A 30 6.96 4.03 -8.86
C VAL A 30 7.60 5.35 -9.26
N GLU A 31 7.83 6.21 -8.28
CA GLU A 31 8.50 7.48 -8.47
C GLU A 31 10.01 7.31 -8.22
N SER A 32 10.81 7.52 -9.28
CA SER A 32 12.27 7.31 -9.21
C SER A 32 12.99 8.17 -8.16
N SER A 33 12.38 9.29 -7.74
CA SER A 33 12.88 10.19 -6.69
C SER A 33 12.70 9.63 -5.27
N GLU A 34 11.79 8.68 -5.07
CA GLU A 34 11.54 8.07 -3.76
C GLU A 34 12.54 6.95 -3.46
N HIS A 35 13.21 6.43 -4.50
CA HIS A 35 14.22 5.36 -4.40
C HIS A 35 13.71 4.09 -3.70
N ILE A 36 12.42 3.77 -3.86
CA ILE A 36 11.78 2.58 -3.28
C ILE A 36 12.00 1.37 -4.20
N GLU A 37 12.53 0.29 -3.64
CA GLU A 37 12.67 -0.99 -4.33
C GLU A 37 11.41 -1.85 -4.12
N LEU A 38 10.86 -2.41 -5.19
CA LEU A 38 9.74 -3.36 -5.12
C LEU A 38 10.27 -4.80 -5.24
N PHE A 39 9.88 -5.67 -4.31
CA PHE A 39 10.32 -7.08 -4.26
C PHE A 39 9.50 -8.02 -5.16
N CYS A 40 8.61 -7.46 -5.98
CA CYS A 40 7.76 -8.20 -6.90
C CYS A 40 8.08 -7.82 -8.36
N SER A 41 7.67 -8.68 -9.28
CA SER A 41 7.68 -8.37 -10.71
C SER A 41 6.30 -7.94 -11.17
N GLY A 42 6.24 -6.95 -12.05
CA GLY A 42 4.99 -6.48 -12.64
C GLY A 42 5.13 -5.08 -13.26
N SER A 43 4.03 -4.59 -13.83
CA SER A 43 3.94 -3.24 -14.41
C SER A 43 2.75 -2.44 -13.87
N SER A 44 1.93 -3.03 -13.01
CA SER A 44 0.72 -2.41 -12.46
C SER A 44 0.61 -2.79 -10.99
N PHE A 45 0.64 -1.77 -10.16
CA PHE A 45 0.66 -1.90 -8.70
C PHE A 45 -0.51 -1.15 -8.10
N LEU A 46 -0.96 -1.62 -6.96
CA LEU A 46 -1.98 -1.02 -6.13
C LEU A 46 -1.39 -0.76 -4.77
N GLU A 47 -1.79 0.34 -4.14
CA GLU A 47 -1.53 0.58 -2.73
C GLU A 47 -2.81 0.43 -1.89
N TYR A 48 -2.65 -0.01 -0.65
CA TYR A 48 -3.77 -0.13 0.29
C TYR A 48 -3.33 0.14 1.74
N PRO A 49 -4.17 0.77 2.57
CA PRO A 49 -3.80 1.11 3.95
C PRO A 49 -3.45 -0.11 4.80
N ILE A 50 -2.35 0.02 5.56
CA ILE A 50 -1.99 -0.91 6.63
C ILE A 50 -2.46 -0.31 7.95
N LEU A 51 -3.30 -1.05 8.68
CA LEU A 51 -3.78 -0.63 10.00
C LEU A 51 -3.20 -1.50 11.12
N PRO A 52 -2.97 -0.93 12.31
CA PRO A 52 -2.41 -1.65 13.43
C PRO A 52 -3.28 -2.83 13.86
N GLY A 53 -2.64 -3.92 14.29
CA GLY A 53 -3.30 -5.14 14.74
C GLY A 53 -3.85 -6.03 13.62
N GLY A 54 -3.54 -5.72 12.36
CA GLY A 54 -3.92 -6.51 11.18
C GLY A 54 -5.39 -6.39 10.83
N VAL A 55 -6.02 -5.28 11.21
CA VAL A 55 -7.40 -4.96 10.87
C VAL A 55 -7.47 -4.51 9.41
N ALA A 56 -8.43 -5.04 8.67
CA ALA A 56 -8.68 -4.58 7.30
C ALA A 56 -9.23 -3.15 7.31
N TYR A 57 -8.71 -2.29 6.44
CA TYR A 57 -9.24 -0.96 6.23
C TYR A 57 -10.71 -1.01 5.79
N SER A 58 -11.52 -0.09 6.33
CA SER A 58 -12.97 -0.07 6.13
C SER A 58 -13.50 1.29 5.70
N GLY A 59 -12.66 2.14 5.09
CA GLY A 59 -13.04 3.45 4.57
C GLY A 59 -12.91 4.63 5.55
N GLY A 60 -12.30 4.42 6.71
CA GLY A 60 -12.01 5.47 7.70
C GLY A 60 -10.75 6.28 7.36
N SER A 61 -10.01 6.74 8.37
CA SER A 61 -8.68 7.34 8.13
C SER A 61 -7.68 6.25 7.73
N PRO A 62 -6.94 6.41 6.62
CA PRO A 62 -6.01 5.37 6.12
C PRO A 62 -4.68 5.33 6.88
N GLY A 63 -4.37 6.32 7.73
CA GLY A 63 -3.04 6.43 8.34
C GLY A 63 -1.94 6.70 7.31
N SER A 64 -0.68 6.53 7.70
CA SER A 64 0.50 6.83 6.85
C SER A 64 1.01 5.65 6.04
N ASP A 65 0.69 4.42 6.44
CA ASP A 65 1.39 3.23 5.97
C ASP A 65 0.55 2.50 4.92
N ARG A 66 1.22 1.99 3.89
CA ARG A 66 0.60 1.33 2.75
C ARG A 66 1.34 0.07 2.40
N VAL A 67 0.59 -0.93 1.96
CA VAL A 67 1.16 -2.08 1.26
C VAL A 67 1.02 -1.86 -0.23
N VAL A 68 2.11 -2.11 -0.97
CA VAL A 68 2.12 -2.15 -2.42
C VAL A 68 2.01 -3.60 -2.86
N PHE A 69 1.12 -3.87 -3.81
CA PHE A 69 0.91 -5.21 -4.35
C PHE A 69 0.50 -5.14 -5.83
N THR A 70 0.69 -6.21 -6.58
CA THR A 70 0.25 -6.27 -7.99
C THR A 70 -1.27 -6.41 -8.09
N THR A 71 -1.83 -6.10 -9.25
CA THR A 71 -3.27 -6.35 -9.53
C THR A 71 -3.70 -7.81 -9.39
N SER A 72 -2.74 -8.74 -9.35
CA SER A 72 -2.95 -10.17 -9.10
C SER A 72 -2.89 -10.55 -7.61
N GLY A 73 -2.67 -9.59 -6.71
CA GLY A 73 -2.57 -9.82 -5.27
C GLY A 73 -1.18 -10.21 -4.77
N THR A 74 -0.14 -10.07 -5.59
CA THR A 74 1.24 -10.37 -5.18
C THR A 74 1.81 -9.19 -4.41
N TYR A 75 2.18 -9.40 -3.15
CA TYR A 75 2.87 -8.41 -2.33
C TYR A 75 4.18 -7.91 -2.98
N CYS A 76 4.48 -6.62 -2.82
CA CYS A 76 5.64 -5.96 -3.42
C CYS A 76 6.51 -5.21 -2.41
N ALA A 77 5.92 -4.39 -1.55
CA ALA A 77 6.65 -3.59 -0.54
C ALA A 77 5.67 -3.01 0.48
N VAL A 78 6.20 -2.51 1.59
CA VAL A 78 5.54 -1.60 2.53
C VAL A 78 6.21 -0.24 2.46
N VAL A 79 5.37 0.78 2.33
CA VAL A 79 5.79 2.17 2.21
C VAL A 79 5.04 3.04 3.22
N THR A 80 5.63 4.18 3.58
CA THR A 80 5.02 5.12 4.52
C THR A 80 5.24 6.56 4.09
N HIS A 81 4.24 7.41 4.33
CA HIS A 81 4.41 8.86 4.23
C HIS A 81 5.30 9.43 5.35
N THR A 82 5.48 8.67 6.44
CA THR A 82 6.24 9.14 7.60
C THR A 82 7.73 9.25 7.23
N GLY A 83 8.25 10.48 7.24
CA GLY A 83 9.66 10.72 6.90
C GLY A 83 9.94 10.78 5.40
N ALA A 84 8.90 10.81 4.55
CA ALA A 84 9.06 11.02 3.13
C ALA A 84 9.67 12.40 2.81
N ALA A 85 10.42 12.48 1.71
CA ALA A 85 11.15 13.69 1.32
C ALA A 85 10.25 14.81 0.78
N THR A 86 9.03 14.47 0.35
CA THR A 86 8.05 15.40 -0.23
C THR A 86 6.69 15.23 0.44
N GLU A 87 5.87 16.28 0.35
CA GLU A 87 4.43 16.16 0.66
C GLU A 87 3.82 15.08 -0.24
N ASP A 88 2.97 14.23 0.34
CA ASP A 88 2.35 13.04 -0.27
C ASP A 88 3.31 11.96 -0.82
N GLY A 89 4.63 12.15 -0.69
CA GLY A 89 5.61 11.16 -1.10
C GLY A 89 5.66 9.97 -0.14
N PHE A 90 6.33 8.91 -0.59
CA PHE A 90 6.61 7.73 0.20
C PHE A 90 8.10 7.55 0.49
N THR A 91 8.36 6.75 1.52
CA THR A 91 9.65 6.11 1.76
C THR A 91 9.43 4.64 2.11
N SER A 92 10.43 3.79 1.90
CA SER A 92 10.36 2.38 2.27
C SER A 92 10.38 2.19 3.79
N CYS A 93 9.60 1.24 4.29
CA CYS A 93 9.73 0.82 5.67
C CYS A 93 11.00 -0.02 5.86
N GLU A 94 11.76 0.25 6.93
CA GLU A 94 12.96 -0.52 7.25
C GLU A 94 12.60 -1.95 7.68
N GLY A 95 13.28 -2.95 7.11
CA GLY A 95 13.15 -4.36 7.52
C GLY A 95 11.87 -5.05 7.04
N ASP A 96 11.24 -4.48 6.01
CA ASP A 96 10.16 -5.09 5.23
C ASP A 96 10.55 -6.42 4.56
#